data_AF-A0A1W9KU89-F1
#
_entry.id   AF-A0A1W9KU89-F1
#
_cell.length_a   1.000
_cell.length_b   1.000
_cell.length_c   1.000
_cell.angle_alpha   90.00
_cell.angle_beta   90.00
_cell.angle_gamma   90.00
#
_symmetry.space_group_name_H-M   'P 1'
#
loop_
_entity.id
_entity.type
_entity.pdbx_description
1 polymer ?
#
loop_
_entity_poly.entity_id
_entity_poly.type
_entity_poly.pdbx_seq_one_letter_code
_entity_poly.pdbx_strand_id
1 'polypeptide(L)'
;MHYFDIEKNQALGFPPLVDKVETVSDTWPMPLHDLPENHQIEQALNIIGEKHPHIARAITTFWGFQEGADYLDKLIFDGSDPKSHTREGFKSDVLAALLTLQTFHSVTSDKHNP
;
A
#
# COMPACT_ATOMS: atom_id res chain seq x y z
N MET A 1 -13.44 13.43 59.26
CA MET A 1 -13.74 13.01 57.87
C MET A 1 -12.43 13.00 57.11
N HIS A 2 -11.79 11.83 57.07
CA HIS A 2 -11.65 10.90 55.92
C HIS A 2 -10.55 11.35 54.92
N TYR A 3 -9.33 10.79 55.06
CA TYR A 3 -8.72 9.71 54.24
C TYR A 3 -8.02 10.31 52.97
N PHE A 4 -6.74 10.12 52.65
CA PHE A 4 -5.80 9.00 52.80
C PHE A 4 -4.33 9.49 52.87
N ASP A 5 -3.52 8.74 53.61
CA ASP A 5 -2.06 8.64 53.51
C ASP A 5 -1.56 8.46 52.07
N ILE A 6 -0.50 9.19 51.71
CA ILE A 6 0.42 8.78 50.63
C ILE A 6 1.79 8.61 51.27
N GLU A 7 1.90 7.60 52.12
CA GLU A 7 3.18 7.03 52.50
C GLU A 7 3.77 6.23 51.33
N LYS A 8 5.10 6.36 51.16
CA LYS A 8 6.02 5.43 50.51
C LYS A 8 5.95 5.33 48.99
N ASN A 9 6.75 6.17 48.33
CA ASN A 9 7.34 5.82 47.04
C ASN A 9 8.87 5.76 47.16
N GLN A 10 9.35 4.90 48.06
CA GLN A 10 10.71 4.38 48.03
C GLN A 10 10.62 2.88 47.75
N ALA A 11 10.93 2.48 46.51
CA ALA A 11 11.47 1.18 46.08
C ALA A 11 10.95 0.75 44.70
N LEU A 12 11.27 1.50 43.66
CA LEU A 12 11.41 0.89 42.34
C LEU A 12 12.71 1.46 41.75
N GLY A 13 13.67 0.59 41.45
CA GLY A 13 15.03 0.93 41.00
C GLY A 13 15.10 1.53 39.61
N PHE A 14 14.16 2.41 39.27
CA PHE A 14 14.21 3.20 38.05
C PHE A 14 14.82 4.56 38.38
N PRO A 15 15.87 4.98 37.64
CA PRO A 15 16.39 6.32 37.78
C PRO A 15 15.28 7.34 37.45
N PRO A 16 15.28 8.51 38.11
CA PRO A 16 14.31 9.57 37.82
C PRO A 16 14.41 9.93 36.34
N LEU A 17 13.26 10.06 35.68
CA LEU A 17 13.16 10.50 34.30
C LEU A 17 13.70 11.94 34.23
N VAL A 18 14.98 12.07 33.91
CA VAL A 18 15.52 13.33 33.46
C VAL A 18 15.03 13.46 32.03
N ASP A 19 14.23 14.48 31.75
CA ASP A 19 13.88 14.93 30.39
C ASP A 19 15.17 15.45 29.72
N LYS A 20 16.11 14.55 29.46
CA LYS A 20 17.27 14.80 28.60
C LYS A 20 16.73 14.76 27.19
N VAL A 21 16.55 15.98 26.64
CA VAL A 21 16.53 16.35 25.23
C VAL A 21 16.84 15.14 24.35
N GLU A 22 15.80 14.66 23.67
CA GLU A 22 15.82 13.50 22.77
C GLU A 22 17.03 13.55 21.84
N THR A 23 18.08 12.82 22.21
CA THR A 23 19.09 12.41 21.25
C THR A 23 18.38 11.42 20.35
N VAL A 24 18.06 11.86 19.14
CA VAL A 24 17.66 11.02 18.01
C VAL A 24 18.60 9.81 18.00
N SER A 25 18.10 8.66 18.45
CA SER A 25 18.89 7.44 18.56
C SER A 25 19.37 7.03 17.17
N ASP A 26 20.67 6.82 16.96
CA ASP A 26 21.24 6.39 15.66
C ASP A 26 20.72 5.02 15.15
N THR A 27 19.81 4.37 15.88
CA THR A 27 19.17 3.10 15.52
C THR A 27 17.72 3.25 15.04
N TRP A 28 17.21 4.48 14.86
CA TRP A 28 15.92 4.64 14.21
C TRP A 28 16.00 4.08 12.77
N PRO A 29 15.07 3.18 12.37
CA PRO A 29 15.04 2.70 11.00
C PRO A 29 14.92 3.91 10.08
N MET A 30 15.80 3.96 9.08
CA MET A 30 15.76 5.02 8.08
C MET A 30 14.33 5.10 7.50
N PRO A 31 13.75 6.30 7.34
CA PRO A 31 12.42 6.43 6.76
C PRO A 31 12.39 5.73 5.40
N LEU A 32 11.41 4.84 5.20
CA LEU A 32 11.20 4.16 3.94
C LEU A 32 10.83 5.25 2.93
N HIS A 33 11.75 5.59 2.02
CA HIS A 33 11.45 6.49 0.93
C HIS A 33 10.46 5.77 0.01
N ASP A 34 9.19 6.15 0.09
CA ASP A 34 8.20 5.65 -0.85
C ASP A 34 8.63 6.05 -2.27
N LEU A 35 8.69 5.08 -3.17
CA LEU A 35 8.94 5.38 -4.57
C LEU A 35 7.83 6.30 -5.08
N PRO A 36 8.13 7.28 -5.95
CA PRO A 36 7.11 8.15 -6.51
C PRO A 36 6.01 7.31 -7.14
N GLU A 37 4.73 7.68 -6.92
CA GLU A 37 3.54 6.92 -7.33
C GLU A 37 3.63 6.45 -8.79
N ASN A 38 4.07 7.34 -9.69
CA ASN A 38 4.25 7.05 -11.11
C ASN A 38 5.21 5.88 -11.37
N HIS A 39 6.29 5.77 -10.60
CA HIS A 39 7.24 4.69 -10.77
C HIS A 39 6.66 3.35 -10.32
N GLN A 40 5.84 3.34 -9.27
CA GLN A 40 5.15 2.13 -8.82
C GLN A 40 4.13 1.64 -9.87
N ILE A 41 3.40 2.57 -10.50
CA ILE A 41 2.48 2.28 -11.61
C ILE A 41 3.24 1.68 -12.80
N GLU A 42 4.36 2.28 -13.20
CA GLU A 42 5.20 1.79 -14.29
C GLU A 42 5.74 0.38 -14.01
N GLN A 43 6.24 0.14 -12.79
CA GLN A 43 6.73 -1.18 -12.38
C GLN A 43 5.62 -2.23 -12.41
N ALA A 44 4.43 -1.92 -11.89
CA ALA A 44 3.29 -2.82 -11.91
C ALA A 44 2.85 -3.15 -13.35
N LEU A 45 2.80 -2.15 -14.23
CA LEU A 45 2.50 -2.34 -15.65
C LEU A 45 3.56 -3.21 -16.35
N ASN A 46 4.84 -3.05 -16.01
CA ASN A 46 5.91 -3.89 -16.57
C ASN A 46 5.77 -5.36 -16.16
N ILE A 47 5.52 -5.63 -14.87
CA ILE A 47 5.30 -6.99 -14.35
C ILE A 47 4.12 -7.66 -15.07
N ILE A 48 3.02 -6.94 -15.27
CA ILE A 48 1.86 -7.42 -16.00
C ILE A 48 2.22 -7.62 -17.48
N GLY A 49 2.94 -6.68 -18.09
CA GLY A 49 3.30 -6.70 -19.51
C GLY A 49 4.19 -7.87 -19.91
N GLU A 50 5.08 -8.32 -19.02
CA GLU A 50 5.93 -9.50 -19.25
C GLU A 50 5.14 -10.81 -19.39
N LYS A 51 4.00 -10.93 -18.70
CA LYS A 51 3.17 -12.15 -18.70
C LYS A 51 1.93 -12.02 -19.59
N HIS A 52 1.28 -10.86 -19.55
CA HIS A 52 0.01 -10.56 -20.19
C HIS A 52 0.08 -9.18 -20.90
N PRO A 53 0.77 -9.08 -22.04
CA PRO A 53 0.99 -7.81 -22.74
C PRO A 53 -0.30 -7.13 -23.20
N HIS A 54 -1.36 -7.88 -23.48
CA HIS A 54 -2.67 -7.32 -23.84
C HIS A 54 -3.40 -6.73 -22.64
N ILE A 55 -3.22 -7.28 -21.44
CA ILE A 55 -3.79 -6.73 -20.21
C ILE A 55 -3.12 -5.39 -19.90
N ALA A 56 -1.79 -5.32 -19.97
CA ALA A 56 -1.06 -4.06 -19.77
C ALA A 56 -1.55 -2.97 -20.74
N ARG A 57 -1.73 -3.30 -22.02
CA ARG A 57 -2.29 -2.36 -23.02
C ARG A 57 -3.72 -1.92 -22.68
N ALA A 58 -4.58 -2.86 -22.27
CA ALA A 58 -5.95 -2.56 -21.87
C ALA A 58 -5.95 -1.60 -20.67
N ILE A 59 -5.17 -1.89 -19.63
CA ILE A 59 -5.04 -1.04 -18.45
C ILE A 59 -4.57 0.36 -18.85
N THR A 60 -3.54 0.50 -19.69
CA THR A 60 -3.09 1.83 -20.16
C THR A 60 -4.16 2.59 -20.96
N THR A 61 -5.07 1.88 -21.63
CA THR A 61 -6.14 2.51 -22.41
C THR A 61 -7.26 3.02 -21.51
N PHE A 62 -7.59 2.27 -20.45
CA PHE A 62 -8.64 2.63 -19.49
C PHE A 62 -8.11 3.45 -18.29
N TRP A 63 -6.80 3.67 -18.20
CA TRP A 63 -6.21 4.44 -17.11
C TRP A 63 -6.68 5.90 -17.16
N GLY A 64 -7.11 6.43 -16.01
CA GLY A 64 -7.69 7.78 -15.90
C GLY A 64 -9.18 7.88 -16.23
N PHE A 65 -9.79 6.80 -16.73
CA PHE A 65 -11.24 6.69 -16.88
C PHE A 65 -11.84 5.90 -15.70
N GLN A 66 -13.12 6.13 -15.40
CA GLN A 66 -13.83 5.42 -14.33
C GLN A 66 -13.95 3.92 -14.65
N GLU A 67 -14.05 3.59 -15.93
CA GLU A 67 -14.08 2.24 -16.48
C GLU A 67 -12.80 1.45 -16.19
N GLY A 68 -11.68 2.12 -15.90
CA GLY A 68 -10.42 1.48 -15.52
C GLY A 68 -10.50 0.74 -14.19
N ALA A 69 -11.19 1.32 -13.18
CA ALA A 69 -11.41 0.67 -11.89
C ALA A 69 -12.27 -0.59 -12.07
N ASP A 70 -13.40 -0.45 -12.77
CA ASP A 70 -14.31 -1.58 -13.05
C ASP A 70 -13.62 -2.71 -13.81
N TYR A 71 -12.69 -2.36 -14.72
CA TYR A 71 -11.91 -3.34 -15.46
C TYR A 71 -10.91 -4.08 -14.55
N LEU A 72 -10.19 -3.36 -13.67
CA LEU A 72 -9.27 -3.97 -12.71
C LEU A 72 -10.00 -4.88 -11.73
N ASP A 73 -11.14 -4.44 -11.20
CA ASP A 73 -11.97 -5.22 -10.28
C ASP A 73 -12.43 -6.53 -10.93
N LYS A 74 -13.01 -6.45 -12.13
CA LYS A 74 -13.41 -7.64 -12.89
C LYS A 74 -12.24 -8.59 -13.11
N LEU A 75 -11.08 -8.05 -13.48
CA LEU A 75 -9.90 -8.87 -13.73
C LEU A 75 -9.43 -9.60 -12.46
N ILE A 76 -9.43 -8.93 -11.31
CA ILE A 76 -9.01 -9.50 -10.03
C ILE A 76 -10.03 -10.56 -9.55
N PHE A 77 -11.33 -10.27 -9.63
CA PHE A 77 -12.39 -11.16 -9.12
C PHE A 77 -12.70 -12.35 -10.04
N ASP A 78 -12.69 -12.16 -11.36
CA ASP A 78 -12.86 -13.27 -12.31
C ASP A 78 -11.62 -14.18 -12.31
N GLY A 79 -10.49 -13.67 -11.80
CA GLY A 79 -9.27 -14.43 -11.52
C GLY A 79 -8.61 -15.03 -12.75
N SER A 80 -9.02 -14.62 -13.95
CA SER A 80 -8.60 -15.21 -15.22
C SER A 80 -8.53 -14.13 -16.28
N ASP A 81 -7.55 -14.29 -17.18
CA ASP A 81 -7.46 -13.46 -18.37
C ASP A 81 -8.67 -13.72 -19.29
N PRO A 82 -9.46 -12.68 -19.65
CA PRO A 82 -10.66 -12.84 -20.46
C PRO A 82 -10.40 -13.47 -21.84
N LYS A 83 -9.15 -13.49 -22.33
CA LYS A 83 -8.77 -14.18 -23.57
C LYS A 83 -8.27 -15.60 -23.37
N SER A 84 -7.76 -15.91 -22.18
CA SER A 84 -7.31 -17.26 -21.86
C SER A 84 -8.51 -18.02 -21.30
N HIS A 85 -9.20 -18.78 -22.15
CA HIS A 85 -10.26 -19.71 -21.68
C HIS A 85 -9.74 -20.82 -20.74
N THR A 86 -8.44 -20.81 -20.43
CA THR A 86 -7.80 -21.67 -19.46
C THR A 86 -7.95 -21.07 -18.06
N ARG A 87 -8.59 -21.80 -17.14
CA ARG A 87 -8.73 -21.46 -15.72
C ARG A 87 -7.39 -21.61 -14.98
N GLU A 88 -6.39 -20.88 -15.42
CA GLU A 88 -5.14 -20.69 -14.70
C GLU A 88 -5.23 -19.30 -14.06
N GLY A 89 -5.31 -19.27 -12.73
CA GLY A 89 -5.30 -18.03 -11.99
C GLY A 89 -4.09 -17.16 -12.34
N PHE A 90 -4.17 -15.86 -12.09
CA PHE A 90 -3.00 -15.01 -12.17
C PHE A 90 -1.91 -15.49 -11.20
N LYS A 91 -0.65 -15.35 -11.62
CA LYS A 91 0.49 -15.54 -10.72
C LYS A 91 0.41 -14.52 -9.58
N SER A 92 0.94 -14.87 -8.41
CA SER A 92 0.99 -13.98 -7.23
C SER A 92 1.51 -12.60 -7.56
N ASP A 93 2.56 -12.51 -8.38
CA ASP A 93 3.24 -11.26 -8.71
C ASP A 93 2.34 -10.36 -9.59
N VAL A 94 1.57 -10.98 -10.48
CA VAL A 94 0.62 -10.26 -11.35
C VAL A 94 -0.58 -9.77 -10.52
N LEU A 95 -1.10 -10.60 -9.60
CA LEU A 95 -2.16 -10.18 -8.68
C LEU A 95 -1.70 -9.03 -7.79
N ALA A 96 -0.50 -9.12 -7.23
CA ALA A 96 0.09 -8.05 -6.42
C ALA A 96 0.19 -6.76 -7.23
N ALA A 97 0.70 -6.83 -8.47
CA ALA A 97 0.77 -5.67 -9.36
C ALA A 97 -0.62 -5.08 -9.67
N LEU A 98 -1.64 -5.91 -9.91
CA LEU A 98 -3.02 -5.45 -10.15
C LEU A 98 -3.63 -4.75 -8.93
N LEU A 99 -3.42 -5.30 -7.73
CA LEU A 99 -3.86 -4.68 -6.48
C LEU A 99 -3.17 -3.33 -6.24
N THR A 100 -1.86 -3.24 -6.49
CA THR A 100 -1.11 -1.98 -6.43
C THR A 100 -1.68 -0.95 -7.42
N LEU A 101 -2.07 -1.37 -8.63
CA LEU A 101 -2.71 -0.46 -9.58
C LEU A 101 -4.09 0.01 -9.11
N GLN A 102 -4.88 -0.86 -8.46
CA GLN A 102 -6.20 -0.51 -7.93
C GLN A 102 -6.12 0.57 -6.83
N THR A 103 -5.10 0.48 -5.95
CA THR A 103 -4.89 1.49 -4.91
C THR A 103 -4.51 2.85 -5.50
N PHE A 104 -3.66 2.88 -6.53
CA PHE A 104 -3.27 4.13 -7.20
C PHE A 104 -4.39 4.72 -8.08
N HIS A 105 -5.23 3.89 -8.69
CA HIS A 105 -6.37 4.36 -9.48
C HIS A 105 -7.39 5.08 -8.60
N SER A 106 -7.68 4.54 -7.40
CA SER A 106 -8.58 5.17 -6.42
C SER A 106 -8.14 6.59 -6.04
N VAL A 107 -6.84 6.79 -5.81
CA VAL A 107 -6.26 8.10 -5.48
C VAL A 107 -6.31 9.07 -6.68
N THR A 108 -6.25 8.55 -7.90
CA THR A 108 -6.27 9.36 -9.13
C THR A 108 -7.70 9.76 -9.50
N SER A 109 -8.67 8.86 -9.36
CA SER A 109 -10.09 9.14 -9.65
C SER A 109 -10.71 10.13 -8.67
N ASP A 110 -10.31 10.12 -7.39
CA ASP A 110 -10.79 11.10 -6.40
C ASP A 110 -10.40 12.54 -6.79
N LYS A 111 -9.22 12.73 -7.38
CA LYS A 111 -8.74 14.04 -7.87
C LYS A 111 -9.50 14.58 -9.09
N HIS A 112 -10.38 13.77 -9.71
CA HIS A 112 -11.11 14.15 -10.93
C HIS A 112 -12.61 14.40 -10.71
N ASN A 113 -13.09 14.35 -9.48
CA ASN A 113 -14.47 14.71 -9.14
C ASN A 113 -14.51 16.05 -8.37
N PRO A 114 -14.92 17.17 -9.00
CA PRO A 114 -15.06 18.46 -8.35
C PRO A 114 -16.23 18.52 -7.35
#